data_AF-A0A670HKR7-F1
#
_entry.id   AF-A0A670HKR7-F1
#
_cell.length_a   1.000
_cell.length_b   1.000
_cell.length_c   1.000
_cell.angle_alpha   90.00
_cell.angle_beta   90.00
_cell.angle_gamma   90.00
#
_symmetry.space_group_name_H-M   'P 1'
#
loop_
_entity.id
_entity.type
_entity.pdbx_description
1 polymer ?
#
loop_
_entity_poly.entity_id
_entity_poly.type
_entity_poly.pdbx_seq_one_letter_code
_entity_poly.pdbx_strand_id
1 'polypeptide(L)'
;EIFGMETEISLHLLDRKGCEELLEVIVMETEDLASPVLRGITLYTELDDQTFLEAEVIILLDDVLQEAIPSHEECIQQVTTQCEIYGPLIEKNARSHVRVVVMGKTFVNLKALMLITHAPSINPQNIVTVSLVGSGPIAF
;
A
#
# COMPACT_ATOMS: atom_id res chain seq x y z
N GLU A 1 -10.62 -16.71 -0.41
CA GLU A 1 -9.91 -16.79 0.88
C GLU A 1 -8.43 -16.51 0.63
N ILE A 2 -7.80 -15.57 1.36
CA ILE A 2 -6.46 -15.04 1.02
C ILE A 2 -5.35 -15.68 1.85
N PHE A 3 -5.56 -15.84 3.16
CA PHE A 3 -4.53 -16.35 4.09
C PHE A 3 -4.87 -17.69 4.77
N GLY A 4 -6.16 -18.08 4.79
CA GLY A 4 -6.63 -19.22 5.57
C GLY A 4 -7.73 -18.79 6.55
N MET A 5 -8.71 -19.66 6.83
CA MET A 5 -9.82 -19.39 7.76
C MET A 5 -9.38 -19.25 9.22
N GLU A 6 -8.18 -19.73 9.55
CA GLU A 6 -7.61 -19.74 10.90
C GLU A 6 -6.48 -18.73 11.08
N THR A 7 -6.05 -18.06 10.01
CA THR A 7 -4.93 -17.12 10.08
C THR A 7 -5.38 -15.81 10.70
N GLU A 8 -4.85 -15.52 11.88
CA GLU A 8 -5.08 -14.28 12.60
C GLU A 8 -4.43 -13.10 11.88
N ILE A 9 -5.14 -11.96 11.83
CA ILE A 9 -4.73 -10.78 11.07
C ILE A 9 -4.82 -9.54 11.97
N SER A 10 -3.76 -8.75 11.95
CA SER A 10 -3.76 -7.36 12.43
C SER A 10 -3.73 -6.43 11.24
N LEU A 11 -4.61 -5.43 11.22
CA LEU A 11 -4.68 -4.45 10.13
C LEU A 11 -4.02 -3.15 10.55
N HIS A 12 -3.12 -2.64 9.72
CA HIS A 12 -2.49 -1.34 9.88
C HIS A 12 -2.94 -0.48 8.71
N LEU A 13 -3.80 0.50 8.96
CA LEU A 13 -4.37 1.38 7.95
C LEU A 13 -3.65 2.72 7.97
N LEU A 14 -3.12 3.13 6.82
CA LEU A 14 -2.45 4.40 6.63
C LEU A 14 -3.21 5.21 5.59
N ASP A 15 -3.52 6.46 5.91
CA ASP A 15 -3.99 7.45 4.93
C ASP A 15 -3.31 8.80 5.23
N ARG A 16 -3.63 9.84 4.47
CA ARG A 16 -3.16 11.20 4.69
C ARG A 16 -3.83 11.84 5.89
N LYS A 17 -3.12 12.79 6.51
CA LYS A 17 -3.68 13.71 7.50
C LYS A 17 -4.98 14.37 7.02
N GLY A 18 -5.98 14.44 7.88
CA GLY A 18 -7.32 14.95 7.57
C GLY A 18 -8.31 13.86 7.14
N CYS A 19 -7.88 12.59 7.04
CA CYS A 19 -8.74 11.44 6.77
C CYS A 19 -9.03 10.61 8.03
N GLU A 20 -8.73 11.12 9.24
CA GLU A 20 -8.93 10.43 10.52
C GLU A 20 -10.38 9.95 10.68
N GLU A 21 -11.36 10.83 10.45
CA GLU A 21 -12.80 10.48 10.58
C GLU A 21 -13.21 9.36 9.61
N LEU A 22 -12.65 9.33 8.39
CA LEU A 22 -12.93 8.28 7.41
C LEU A 22 -12.30 6.95 7.82
N LEU A 23 -11.07 6.98 8.33
CA LEU A 23 -10.40 5.80 8.86
C LEU A 23 -11.14 5.23 10.07
N GLU A 24 -11.64 6.08 10.96
CA GLU A 24 -12.46 5.66 12.10
C GLU A 24 -13.76 4.98 11.65
N VAL A 25 -14.44 5.49 10.62
CA VAL A 25 -15.62 4.82 10.03
C VAL A 25 -15.25 3.43 9.50
N ILE A 26 -14.13 3.31 8.78
CA ILE A 26 -13.66 2.01 8.26
C ILE A 26 -13.37 1.04 9.41
N VAL A 27 -12.79 1.51 10.52
CA VAL A 27 -12.56 0.69 11.71
C VAL A 27 -13.88 0.18 12.27
N MET A 28 -14.85 1.07 12.49
CA MET A 28 -16.17 0.69 13.01
C MET A 28 -16.85 -0.36 12.13
N GLU A 29 -16.88 -0.14 10.82
CA GLU A 29 -17.47 -1.10 9.88
C GLU A 29 -16.72 -2.44 9.87
N THR A 30 -15.39 -2.42 10.00
CA THR A 30 -14.57 -3.64 10.03
C THR A 30 -14.77 -4.43 11.33
N GLU A 31 -14.89 -3.75 12.47
CA GLU A 31 -15.19 -4.37 13.76
C GLU A 31 -16.61 -4.96 13.80
N ASP A 32 -17.59 -4.29 13.16
CA ASP A 32 -18.97 -4.76 13.03
C ASP A 32 -19.09 -6.07 12.24
N LEU A 33 -18.09 -6.43 11.42
CA LEU A 33 -18.02 -7.75 10.77
C LEU A 33 -17.78 -8.90 11.76
N ALA A 34 -17.38 -8.59 13.00
CA ALA A 34 -17.14 -9.55 14.08
C ALA A 34 -16.27 -10.75 13.66
N SER A 35 -15.24 -10.48 12.85
CA SER A 35 -14.37 -11.52 12.28
C SER A 35 -13.55 -12.20 13.39
N PRO A 36 -13.59 -13.54 13.53
CA PRO A 36 -12.89 -14.26 14.59
C PRO A 36 -11.37 -14.23 14.44
N VAL A 37 -10.87 -13.94 13.24
CA VAL A 37 -9.43 -13.87 12.94
C VAL A 37 -8.85 -12.47 13.06
N LEU A 38 -9.68 -11.43 13.18
CA LEU A 38 -9.19 -10.07 13.33
C LEU A 38 -8.73 -9.83 14.77
N ARG A 39 -7.45 -9.51 14.95
CA ARG A 39 -6.84 -9.27 16.28
C ARG A 39 -6.81 -7.80 16.68
N GLY A 40 -6.77 -6.91 15.71
CA GLY A 40 -6.82 -5.48 15.97
C GLY A 40 -6.63 -4.66 14.70
N ILE A 41 -6.97 -3.37 14.80
CA ILE A 41 -6.77 -2.38 13.75
C ILE A 41 -5.99 -1.21 14.34
N THR A 42 -4.93 -0.78 13.67
CA THR A 42 -4.15 0.42 14.02
C THR A 42 -4.23 1.43 12.89
N LEU A 43 -4.41 2.70 13.24
CA LEU A 43 -4.53 3.80 12.29
C LEU A 43 -3.27 4.67 12.30
N TYR A 44 -2.86 5.10 11.11
CA TYR A 44 -1.77 6.04 10.89
C TYR A 44 -2.28 7.13 9.93
N THR A 45 -1.98 8.40 10.24
CA THR A 45 -2.22 9.52 9.32
C THR A 45 -0.97 10.27 8.91
N GLU A 46 0.17 9.85 9.46
CA GLU A 46 1.50 10.35 9.15
C GLU A 46 2.46 9.16 9.09
N LEU A 47 3.51 9.30 8.27
CA LEU A 47 4.60 8.33 8.21
C LEU A 47 5.58 8.61 9.32
N ASP A 48 5.83 7.60 10.14
CA ASP A 48 6.78 7.65 11.24
C ASP A 48 7.70 6.43 11.27
N ASP A 49 8.59 6.39 12.25
CA ASP A 49 9.52 5.28 12.44
C ASP A 49 8.84 3.93 12.75
N GLN A 50 7.55 3.91 13.11
CA GLN A 50 6.80 2.69 13.40
C GLN A 50 5.95 2.23 12.21
N THR A 51 5.90 3.00 11.13
CA THR A 51 5.17 2.62 9.93
C THR A 51 5.77 1.35 9.32
N PHE A 52 4.93 0.40 8.93
CA PHE A 52 5.31 -0.93 8.41
C PHE A 52 6.02 -1.85 9.41
N LEU A 53 6.00 -1.52 10.71
CA LEU A 53 6.64 -2.35 11.74
C LEU A 53 6.10 -3.79 11.73
N GLU A 54 7.02 -4.73 11.56
CA GLU A 54 6.78 -6.17 11.47
C GLU A 54 5.77 -6.60 10.38
N ALA A 55 5.51 -5.75 9.39
CA ALA A 55 4.57 -6.09 8.32
C ALA A 55 5.02 -7.33 7.53
N GLU A 56 4.13 -8.31 7.40
CA GLU A 56 4.31 -9.50 6.55
C GLU A 56 3.74 -9.29 5.14
N VAL A 57 2.68 -8.48 5.03
CA VAL A 57 2.06 -8.10 3.77
C VAL A 57 1.78 -6.61 3.78
N ILE A 58 2.16 -5.92 2.71
CA ILE A 58 1.91 -4.49 2.50
C ILE A 58 1.12 -4.35 1.20
N ILE A 59 0.01 -3.63 1.26
CA ILE A 59 -0.82 -3.35 0.10
C ILE A 59 -0.81 -1.85 -0.13
N LEU A 60 -0.15 -1.42 -1.21
CA LEU A 60 -0.12 -0.01 -1.60
C LEU A 60 -1.29 0.26 -2.53
N LEU A 61 -2.26 1.02 -2.03
CA LEU A 61 -3.48 1.40 -2.76
C LEU A 61 -3.42 2.82 -3.30
N ASP A 62 -2.45 3.64 -2.85
CA ASP A 62 -2.29 5.01 -3.30
C ASP A 62 -2.08 5.04 -4.81
N ASP A 63 -2.87 5.83 -5.53
CA ASP A 63 -2.71 6.05 -6.96
C ASP A 63 -2.46 7.52 -7.25
N VAL A 64 -1.75 7.79 -8.35
CA VAL A 64 -1.57 9.17 -8.80
C VAL A 64 -2.87 9.62 -9.45
N LEU A 65 -3.49 10.65 -8.89
CA LEU A 65 -4.68 11.26 -9.47
C LEU A 65 -4.25 12.12 -10.67
N GLN A 66 -4.06 11.49 -11.83
CA GLN A 66 -3.58 12.15 -13.04
C GLN A 66 -4.49 13.32 -13.48
N GLU A 67 -5.78 13.28 -13.16
CA GLU A 67 -6.73 14.38 -13.42
C GLU A 67 -6.43 15.65 -12.61
N ALA A 68 -5.73 15.52 -11.48
CA ALA A 68 -5.35 16.63 -10.62
C ALA A 68 -3.95 17.16 -10.90
N ILE A 69 -3.16 16.48 -11.75
CA ILE A 69 -1.75 16.81 -11.99
C ILE A 69 -1.56 17.17 -13.47
N PRO A 70 -1.04 18.37 -13.77
CA PRO A 70 -1.07 18.89 -15.13
C PRO A 70 -0.08 18.21 -16.09
N SER A 71 0.98 17.57 -15.61
CA SER A 71 1.98 16.92 -16.47
C SER A 71 2.35 15.48 -16.08
N HIS A 72 2.76 14.69 -17.07
CA HIS A 72 3.32 13.35 -16.86
C HIS A 72 4.62 13.37 -16.05
N GLU A 73 5.43 14.42 -16.20
CA GLU A 73 6.69 14.58 -15.47
C GLU A 73 6.43 14.73 -13.97
N GLU A 74 5.47 15.57 -13.59
CA GLU A 74 5.05 15.73 -12.19
C GLU A 74 4.45 14.45 -11.62
N CYS A 75 3.69 13.68 -12.42
CA CYS A 75 3.18 12.37 -12.01
C CYS A 75 4.32 11.40 -11.69
N ILE A 76 5.32 11.32 -12.57
CA ILE A 76 6.51 10.47 -12.38
C ILE A 76 7.31 10.91 -11.16
N GLN A 77 7.47 12.23 -10.99
CA GLN A 77 8.18 12.79 -9.84
C GLN A 77 7.46 12.44 -8.53
N GLN A 78 6.12 12.57 -8.47
CA GLN A 78 5.36 12.20 -7.29
C GLN A 78 5.51 10.71 -6.94
N VAL A 79 5.40 9.82 -7.93
CA VAL A 79 5.63 8.37 -7.72
C VAL A 79 7.02 8.12 -7.14
N THR A 80 8.03 8.78 -7.71
CA THR A 80 9.42 8.64 -7.29
C THR A 80 9.61 9.09 -5.86
N THR A 81 9.13 10.29 -5.51
CA THR A 81 9.22 10.84 -4.15
C THR A 81 8.47 9.98 -3.12
N GLN A 82 7.30 9.43 -3.47
CA GLN A 82 6.60 8.51 -2.56
C GLN A 82 7.42 7.25 -2.29
N CYS A 83 8.02 6.66 -3.34
CA CYS A 83 8.81 5.44 -3.20
C CYS A 83 10.17 5.67 -2.52
N GLU A 84 10.75 6.87 -2.65
CA GLU A 84 11.93 7.32 -1.88
C GLU A 84 11.65 7.36 -0.37
N ILE A 85 10.40 7.62 0.02
CA ILE A 85 9.97 7.61 1.43
C ILE A 85 9.60 6.19 1.88
N TYR A 86 8.77 5.48 1.11
CA TYR A 86 8.30 4.14 1.48
C TYR A 86 9.41 3.09 1.48
N GLY A 87 10.28 3.07 0.47
CA GLY A 87 11.30 2.03 0.32
C GLY A 87 12.16 1.85 1.59
N PRO A 88 12.81 2.92 2.10
CA PRO A 88 13.63 2.82 3.31
C PRO A 88 12.83 2.44 4.56
N LEU A 89 11.59 2.90 4.70
CA LEU A 89 10.73 2.54 5.84
C LEU A 89 10.35 1.06 5.80
N ILE A 90 9.97 0.53 4.64
CA ILE A 90 9.64 -0.88 4.48
C ILE A 90 10.89 -1.73 4.75
N GLU A 91 12.03 -1.37 4.18
CA GLU A 91 13.29 -2.11 4.38
C GLU A 91 13.71 -2.15 5.86
N LYS A 92 13.53 -1.04 6.58
CA LYS A 92 13.89 -0.93 8.00
C LYS A 92 12.93 -1.69 8.93
N ASN A 93 11.63 -1.61 8.66
CA ASN A 93 10.59 -1.95 9.64
C ASN A 93 9.85 -3.26 9.33
N ALA A 94 9.73 -3.65 8.06
CA ALA A 94 8.97 -4.83 7.68
C ALA A 94 9.74 -6.14 7.94
N ARG A 95 9.03 -7.27 7.91
CA ARG A 95 9.67 -8.59 8.04
C ARG A 95 10.55 -8.88 6.81
N SER A 96 11.62 -9.65 7.00
CA SER A 96 12.56 -10.02 5.92
C SER A 96 11.93 -10.73 4.71
N HIS A 97 10.75 -11.33 4.89
CA HIS A 97 9.99 -12.02 3.85
C HIS A 97 8.69 -11.29 3.48
N VAL A 98 8.62 -9.98 3.75
CA VAL A 98 7.46 -9.15 3.43
C VAL A 98 7.07 -9.30 1.97
N ARG A 99 5.76 -9.36 1.71
CA ARG A 99 5.17 -9.32 0.36
C ARG A 99 4.53 -7.95 0.14
N VAL A 100 4.92 -7.28 -0.93
CA VAL A 100 4.40 -5.96 -1.27
C VAL A 100 3.53 -6.09 -2.52
N VAL A 101 2.27 -5.72 -2.40
CA VAL A 101 1.31 -5.66 -3.50
C VAL A 101 1.10 -4.20 -3.86
N VAL A 102 1.60 -3.81 -5.03
CA VAL A 102 1.44 -2.47 -5.59
C VAL A 102 0.20 -2.46 -6.47
N MET A 103 -0.87 -1.78 -6.03
CA MET A 103 -2.11 -1.67 -6.79
C MET A 103 -2.28 -0.27 -7.36
N GLY A 104 -2.99 -0.16 -8.47
CA GLY A 104 -3.30 1.13 -9.09
C GLY A 104 -3.73 1.00 -10.54
N LYS A 105 -4.25 2.10 -11.09
CA LYS A 105 -4.63 2.23 -12.50
C LYS A 105 -3.44 2.64 -13.35
N THR A 106 -2.58 3.51 -12.82
CA THR A 106 -1.45 4.09 -13.55
C THR A 106 -0.13 3.92 -12.81
N PHE A 107 0.99 3.94 -13.54
CA PHE A 107 2.36 3.92 -13.00
C PHE A 107 2.70 2.78 -12.00
N VAL A 108 1.91 1.72 -11.90
CA VAL A 108 2.14 0.60 -10.96
C VAL A 108 3.49 -0.09 -11.16
N ASN A 109 3.91 -0.26 -12.42
CA ASN A 109 5.21 -0.86 -12.73
C ASN A 109 6.38 0.07 -12.36
N LEU A 110 6.19 1.39 -12.51
CA LEU A 110 7.18 2.37 -12.07
C LEU A 110 7.30 2.35 -10.55
N LYS A 111 6.18 2.36 -9.82
CA LYS A 111 6.17 2.23 -8.34
C LYS A 111 6.94 0.98 -7.88
N ALA A 112 6.65 -0.18 -8.46
CA ALA A 112 7.35 -1.41 -8.13
C ALA A 112 8.86 -1.31 -8.40
N LEU A 113 9.26 -0.76 -9.54
CA LEU A 113 10.68 -0.55 -9.86
C LEU A 113 11.36 0.39 -8.85
N MET A 114 10.70 1.49 -8.48
CA MET A 114 11.23 2.45 -7.51
C MET A 114 11.33 1.85 -6.11
N LEU A 115 10.37 1.01 -5.70
CA LEU A 115 10.45 0.28 -4.43
C LEU A 115 11.60 -0.72 -4.42
N ILE A 116 11.80 -1.49 -5.49
CA ILE A 116 12.96 -2.40 -5.63
C ILE A 116 14.28 -1.61 -5.52
N THR A 117 14.31 -0.39 -6.07
CA THR A 117 15.50 0.47 -6.06
C THR A 117 15.80 1.02 -4.67
N HIS A 118 14.77 1.43 -3.92
CA HIS A 118 14.91 2.06 -2.60
C HIS A 118 14.81 1.08 -1.42
N ALA A 119 14.46 -0.17 -1.68
CA ALA A 119 14.42 -1.27 -0.72
C ALA A 119 15.17 -2.51 -1.24
N PRO A 120 16.48 -2.42 -1.53
CA PRO A 120 17.27 -3.50 -2.12
C PRO A 120 17.37 -4.78 -1.28
N SER A 121 17.11 -4.71 0.03
CA SER A 121 17.12 -5.90 0.90
C SER A 121 15.90 -6.80 0.71
N ILE A 122 14.82 -6.29 0.11
CA ILE A 122 13.61 -7.07 -0.19
C ILE A 122 13.84 -7.88 -1.46
N ASN A 123 13.49 -9.17 -1.43
CA ASN A 123 13.51 -9.98 -2.65
C ASN A 123 12.56 -9.36 -3.71
N PRO A 124 13.05 -8.98 -4.91
CA PRO A 124 12.20 -8.38 -5.94
C PRO A 124 10.99 -9.24 -6.34
N GLN A 125 11.07 -10.56 -6.18
CA GLN A 125 9.95 -11.48 -6.45
C GLN A 125 8.79 -11.34 -5.45
N ASN A 126 9.04 -10.72 -4.29
CA ASN A 126 8.01 -10.43 -3.29
C ASN A 126 7.25 -9.13 -3.59
N ILE A 127 7.68 -8.34 -4.57
CA ILE A 127 7.02 -7.11 -4.99
C ILE A 127 6.23 -7.42 -6.26
N VAL A 128 4.90 -7.40 -6.15
CA VAL A 128 3.99 -7.73 -7.25
C VAL A 128 3.09 -6.55 -7.56
N THR A 129 2.80 -6.33 -8.84
CA THR A 129 1.91 -5.27 -9.30
C THR A 129 0.55 -5.84 -9.69
N VAL A 130 -0.52 -5.18 -9.27
CA VAL A 130 -1.87 -5.44 -9.76
C VAL A 130 -2.40 -4.19 -10.44
N SER A 131 -2.53 -4.25 -11.76
CA SER A 131 -3.15 -3.17 -12.52
C SER A 131 -4.66 -3.30 -12.46
N LEU A 132 -5.32 -2.25 -11.99
CA LEU A 132 -6.77 -2.13 -12.06
C LEU A 132 -7.12 -1.67 -13.47
N VAL A 133 -7.56 -2.61 -14.32
CA VAL A 133 -8.07 -2.29 -15.66
C VAL A 133 -9.27 -1.36 -15.49
N GLY A 134 -9.12 -0.11 -15.96
CA GLY A 134 -10.27 0.75 -16.16
C GLY A 134 -11.19 0.08 -17.17
N SER A 135 -12.46 -0.08 -16.82
CA SER A 135 -13.51 -0.49 -17.76
C SER A 135 -13.67 0.58 -18.86
N GLY A 136 -12.78 0.53 -19.85
CA GLY A 136 -12.85 1.24 -21.13
C GLY A 136 -12.70 0.20 -22.25
N PRO A 137 -13.36 0.38 -23.41
CA PRO A 137 -13.43 -0.64 -24.43
C PRO A 137 -12.02 -0.95 -24.95
N ILE A 138 -11.67 -2.25 -24.92
CA ILE A 138 -10.52 -2.78 -25.63
C ILE A 138 -10.82 -2.61 -27.12
N ALA A 139 -10.29 -1.53 -27.72
CA ALA A 139 -10.24 -1.41 -29.16
C ALA A 139 -9.13 -2.34 -29.67
N PHE A 140 -9.53 -3.45 -30.28
CA PHE A 140 -8.69 -4.23 -31.19
C PHE A 140 -8.59 -3.54 -32.54
#